data_AF-A0A2D8PT06-F1
#
_entry.id   AF-A0A2D8PT06-F1
#
_cell.length_a   1.000
_cell.length_b   1.000
_cell.length_c   1.000
_cell.angle_alpha   90.00
_cell.angle_beta   90.00
_cell.angle_gamma   90.00
#
_symmetry.space_group_name_H-M   'P 1'
#
loop_
_entity.id
_entity.type
_entity.pdbx_description
1 polymer ?
#
loop_
_entity_poly.entity_id
_entity_poly.type
_entity_poly.pdbx_seq_one_letter_code
_entity_poly.pdbx_strand_id
1 'polypeptide(L)'
;MDSSGENLTQIESEIREVVLAFLRSNGSDVSAIDVGEDLVKTGNLDSFDAVSVIAELESTFGRDADFSSEVGNDFTMSVAWLARVFSR
;
A
#
# COMPACT_ATOMS: atom_id res chain seq x y z
N MET A 1 9.67 9.25 20.37
CA MET A 1 9.55 9.58 18.94
C MET A 1 8.07 9.50 18.65
N ASP A 2 7.50 10.63 18.26
CA ASP A 2 6.05 10.87 18.21
C ASP A 2 5.47 10.14 16.99
N SER A 3 4.82 8.99 17.23
CA SER A 3 3.94 8.38 16.23
C SER A 3 2.67 9.21 16.22
N SER A 4 2.75 10.37 15.56
CA SER A 4 1.62 11.25 15.25
C SER A 4 0.46 10.38 14.78
N GLY A 5 -0.64 10.40 15.53
CA GLY A 5 -1.82 9.59 15.24
C GLY A 5 -2.41 9.97 13.89
N GLU A 6 -1.96 9.31 12.82
CA GLU A 6 -2.63 9.37 11.53
C GLU A 6 -4.04 8.80 11.71
N ASN A 7 -5.06 9.65 11.53
CA ASN A 7 -6.44 9.21 11.44
C ASN A 7 -6.63 8.52 10.09
N LEU A 8 -6.31 7.24 10.05
CA LEU A 8 -6.53 6.41 8.88
C LEU A 8 -8.02 6.21 8.63
N THR A 9 -8.40 6.23 7.37
CA THR A 9 -9.64 5.59 6.95
C THR A 9 -9.57 4.08 7.20
N GLN A 10 -10.73 3.42 7.24
CA GLN A 10 -10.79 1.97 7.40
C GLN A 10 -10.00 1.26 6.28
N ILE A 11 -10.18 1.68 5.03
CA ILE A 11 -9.48 1.08 3.88
C ILE A 11 -7.96 1.29 3.93
N GLU A 12 -7.48 2.47 4.36
CA GLU A 12 -6.04 2.70 4.53
C GLU A 12 -5.46 1.82 5.64
N SER A 13 -6.22 1.58 6.72
CA SER A 13 -5.79 0.68 7.79
C SER A 13 -5.66 -0.76 7.29
N GLU A 14 -6.66 -1.26 6.57
CA GLU A 14 -6.67 -2.61 6.00
C GLU A 14 -5.55 -2.79 4.96
N ILE A 15 -5.36 -1.83 4.06
CA ILE A 15 -4.26 -1.85 3.08
C ILE A 15 -2.90 -1.86 3.80
N ARG A 16 -2.70 -0.99 4.80
CA ARG A 16 -1.45 -0.93 5.55
C ARG A 16 -1.14 -2.27 6.22
N GLU A 17 -2.14 -2.94 6.77
CA GLU A 17 -1.97 -4.26 7.38
C GLU A 17 -1.55 -5.33 6.37
N VAL A 18 -2.18 -5.37 5.18
CA VAL A 18 -1.80 -6.29 4.10
C VAL A 18 -0.37 -6.03 3.64
N VAL A 19 0.00 -4.76 3.41
CA VAL A 19 1.35 -4.40 2.98
C VAL A 19 2.39 -4.77 4.04
N LEU A 20 2.15 -4.47 5.31
CA LEU A 20 3.05 -4.87 6.40
C LEU A 20 3.17 -6.39 6.54
N ALA A 21 2.06 -7.13 6.36
CA ALA A 21 2.08 -8.59 6.37
C ALA A 21 2.92 -9.14 5.19
N PHE A 22 2.73 -8.59 3.99
CA PHE A 22 3.51 -8.93 2.80
C PHE A 22 5.00 -8.69 3.02
N LEU A 23 5.38 -7.50 3.51
CA LEU A 23 6.76 -7.13 3.80
C LEU A 23 7.41 -8.10 4.79
N ARG A 24 6.72 -8.42 5.90
CA ARG A 24 7.21 -9.39 6.89
C ARG A 24 7.36 -10.79 6.31
N SER A 25 6.44 -11.21 5.45
CA SER A 25 6.51 -12.53 4.80
C SER A 25 7.71 -12.66 3.85
N ASN A 26 8.17 -11.54 3.29
CA ASN A 26 9.36 -11.45 2.44
C ASN A 26 10.65 -11.10 3.20
N GLY A 27 10.63 -11.15 4.53
CA GLY A 27 11.82 -10.97 5.37
C GLY A 27 12.19 -9.52 5.67
N SER A 28 11.29 -8.56 5.42
CA SER A 28 11.49 -7.17 5.83
C SER A 28 11.17 -6.99 7.32
N ASP A 29 12.03 -6.26 8.03
CA ASP A 29 11.88 -5.89 9.45
C ASP A 29 11.06 -4.60 9.65
N VAL A 30 10.41 -4.09 8.59
CA VAL A 30 9.59 -2.87 8.64
C VAL A 30 8.41 -3.08 9.59
N SER A 31 8.36 -2.27 10.64
CA SER A 31 7.33 -2.35 11.69
C SER A 31 6.19 -1.35 11.48
N ALA A 32 6.42 -0.29 10.71
CA ALA A 32 5.46 0.74 10.36
C ALA A 32 5.80 1.33 9.00
N ILE A 33 4.77 1.76 8.28
CA ILE A 33 4.86 2.54 7.05
C ILE A 33 3.96 3.75 7.20
N ASP A 34 4.41 4.91 6.70
CA ASP A 34 3.60 6.13 6.63
C ASP A 34 2.63 6.02 5.44
N VAL A 35 1.43 6.57 5.58
CA VAL A 35 0.39 6.48 4.56
C VAL A 35 0.81 7.08 3.22
N GLY A 36 1.59 8.16 3.26
CA GLY A 36 2.10 8.86 2.10
C GLY A 36 3.43 8.34 1.57
N GLU A 37 4.06 7.38 2.27
CA GLU A 37 5.38 6.88 1.92
C GLU A 37 5.37 6.14 0.58
N ASP A 38 6.27 6.53 -0.33
CA ASP A 38 6.50 5.80 -1.58
C ASP A 38 7.40 4.59 -1.32
N LEU A 39 6.78 3.43 -1.11
CA LEU A 39 7.46 2.20 -0.69
C LEU A 39 8.46 1.68 -1.73
N VAL A 40 8.28 2.01 -3.00
CA VAL A 40 9.23 1.65 -4.06
C VAL A 40 10.45 2.56 -4.01
N LYS A 41 10.25 3.87 -3.81
CA LYS A 41 11.37 4.82 -3.70
C LYS A 41 12.16 4.64 -2.42
N THR A 42 11.52 4.23 -1.32
CA THR A 42 12.23 3.95 -0.06
C THR A 42 12.95 2.59 -0.07
N GLY A 43 12.72 1.77 -1.11
CA GLY A 43 13.34 0.46 -1.27
C GLY A 43 12.72 -0.62 -0.39
N ASN A 44 11.56 -0.35 0.22
CA ASN A 44 10.79 -1.33 0.96
C ASN A 44 10.13 -2.35 0.03
N LEU A 45 9.80 -1.95 -1.20
CA LEU A 45 9.30 -2.81 -2.27
C LEU A 45 10.14 -2.60 -3.53
N ASP A 46 10.39 -3.67 -4.28
CA ASP A 46 10.81 -3.53 -5.68
C ASP A 46 9.59 -3.50 -6.63
N SER A 47 9.86 -3.45 -7.95
CA SER A 47 8.78 -3.41 -8.96
C SER A 47 7.97 -4.71 -9.05
N PHE A 48 8.54 -5.86 -8.69
CA PHE A 48 7.85 -7.14 -8.66
C PHE A 48 7.02 -7.30 -7.38
N ASP A 49 7.56 -6.84 -6.26
CA ASP A 49 6.84 -6.77 -4.99
C ASP A 49 5.60 -5.89 -5.11
N ALA A 50 5.73 -4.73 -5.76
CA ALA A 50 4.61 -3.83 -6.05
C ALA A 50 3.44 -4.52 -6.75
N VAL A 51 3.71 -5.34 -7.78
CA VAL A 51 2.68 -6.10 -8.50
C VAL A 51 2.08 -7.19 -7.61
N SER A 52 2.91 -7.85 -6.81
CA SER A 52 2.47 -8.92 -5.89
C SER A 52 1.57 -8.37 -4.78
N VAL A 53 1.89 -7.19 -4.25
CA VAL A 53 1.07 -6.47 -3.26
C VAL A 53 -0.30 -6.13 -3.85
N ILE A 54 -0.36 -5.63 -5.09
CA ILE A 54 -1.63 -5.33 -5.75
C ILE A 54 -2.48 -6.60 -5.86
N ALA A 55 -1.89 -7.71 -6.32
CA ALA A 55 -2.61 -8.99 -6.44
C ALA A 55 -3.11 -9.52 -5.08
N GLU A 56 -2.32 -9.35 -4.02
CA GLU A 56 -2.72 -9.73 -2.66
C GLU A 56 -3.91 -8.87 -2.17
N LEU A 57 -3.91 -7.58 -2.48
CA LEU A 57 -5.01 -6.67 -2.17
C LEU A 57 -6.28 -7.01 -2.96
N GLU A 58 -6.16 -7.35 -4.24
CA GLU A 58 -7.29 -7.80 -5.06
C GLU A 58 -7.92 -9.07 -4.49
N SER A 59 -7.09 -10.02 -4.09
CA SER A 59 -7.50 -11.25 -3.40
C SER A 59 -8.18 -10.94 -2.05
N THR A 60 -7.60 -10.04 -1.26
CA THR A 60 -8.10 -9.68 0.08
C THR A 60 -9.44 -8.96 0.01
N PHE A 61 -9.60 -8.03 -0.92
CA PHE A 61 -10.84 -7.25 -1.06
C PHE A 61 -11.88 -7.90 -1.98
N GLY A 62 -11.51 -8.95 -2.73
CA GLY A 62 -12.40 -9.61 -3.68
C GLY A 62 -12.82 -8.72 -4.85
N ARG A 63 -11.96 -7.79 -5.26
CA ARG A 63 -12.20 -6.84 -6.38
C ARG A 63 -10.88 -6.44 -7.04
N ASP A 64 -10.96 -6.10 -8.32
CA ASP A 64 -9.79 -5.67 -9.09
C ASP A 64 -9.39 -4.22 -8.76
N ALA A 65 -8.12 -3.90 -8.93
CA ALA A 65 -7.59 -2.55 -8.80
C ALA A 65 -8.10 -1.61 -9.92
N ASP A 66 -8.70 -0.47 -9.58
CA ASP A 66 -9.15 0.53 -10.57
C ASP A 66 -8.11 1.66 -10.74
N PHE A 67 -7.28 1.53 -11.77
CA PHE A 67 -6.29 2.55 -12.12
C PHE A 67 -6.86 3.69 -12.97
N SER A 68 -8.14 3.66 -13.36
CA SER A 68 -8.71 4.66 -14.27
C SER A 68 -8.68 6.07 -13.71
N SER A 69 -8.76 6.23 -12.39
CA SER A 69 -8.66 7.53 -11.70
C SER A 69 -7.22 7.99 -11.47
N GLU A 70 -6.22 7.14 -11.72
CA GLU A 70 -4.80 7.44 -11.50
C GLU A 70 -4.04 7.70 -12.81
N VAL A 71 -4.73 7.64 -13.95
CA VAL A 71 -4.13 7.95 -15.26
C VAL A 71 -3.63 9.40 -15.29
N GLY A 72 -2.32 9.58 -15.44
CA GLY A 72 -1.67 10.90 -15.50
C GLY A 72 -1.14 11.42 -14.15
N ASN A 73 -1.39 10.72 -13.04
CA ASN A 73 -0.73 10.97 -11.77
C ASN A 73 0.63 10.25 -11.72
N ASP A 74 1.55 10.79 -10.92
CA ASP A 74 2.80 10.09 -10.63
C ASP A 74 2.50 8.80 -9.86
N PHE A 75 2.94 7.68 -10.42
CA PHE A 75 2.89 6.40 -9.74
C PHE A 75 3.70 6.49 -8.44
N THR A 76 3.01 6.36 -7.32
CA THR A 76 3.58 6.42 -5.97
C THR A 76 3.01 5.23 -5.22
N MET A 77 3.83 4.22 -4.92
CA MET A 77 3.34 3.02 -4.23
C MET A 77 3.21 3.29 -2.73
N SER A 78 2.17 4.03 -2.36
CA SER A 78 1.84 4.39 -0.98
C SER A 78 0.48 3.85 -0.56
N VAL A 79 0.23 3.77 0.75
CA VAL A 79 -1.08 3.32 1.27
C VAL A 79 -2.20 4.25 0.81
N ALA A 80 -1.99 5.58 0.80
CA ALA A 80 -3.00 6.53 0.31
C ALA A 80 -3.30 6.35 -1.19
N TRP A 81 -2.28 6.03 -1.99
CA TRP A 81 -2.49 5.79 -3.42
C TRP A 81 -3.26 4.49 -3.64
N LEU A 82 -2.86 3.40 -2.97
CA LEU A 82 -3.57 2.13 -2.99
C LEU A 82 -5.03 2.30 -2.52
N ALA A 83 -5.28 3.08 -1.47
CA ALA A 83 -6.63 3.34 -0.99
C ALA A 83 -7.53 3.98 -2.05
N ARG A 84 -6.99 4.88 -2.89
CA ARG A 84 -7.74 5.45 -4.03
C ARG A 84 -8.04 4.40 -5.09
N VAL A 85 -7.04 3.60 -5.46
CA VAL A 85 -7.17 2.51 -6.45
C VAL A 85 -8.21 1.48 -6.03
N PHE A 86 -8.33 1.22 -4.72
CA PHE A 86 -9.31 0.29 -4.15
C PHE A 86 -10.54 0.99 -3.55
N SER A 87 -10.79 2.28 -3.80
CA SER A 87 -11.91 2.98 -3.12
C SER A 87 -13.31 2.71 -3.73
N ARG A 88 -13.40 1.97 -4.83
CA ARG A 88 -14.63 1.79 -5.62
C ARG A 88 -15.34 0.47 -5.40
#